data_AF-A0A523QR37-F1
#
_entry.id   AF-A0A523QR37-F1
#
_cell.length_a   1.000
_cell.length_b   1.000
_cell.length_c   1.000
_cell.angle_alpha   90.00
_cell.angle_beta   90.00
_cell.angle_gamma   90.00
#
_symmetry.space_group_name_H-M   'P 1'
#
loop_
_entity.id
_entity.type
_entity.pdbx_description
1 polymer ?
#
loop_
_entity_poly.entity_id
_entity_poly.type
_entity_poly.pdbx_seq_one_letter_code
_entity_poly.pdbx_strand_id
1 'polypeptide(L)' 'MQDKVTEILDKIRPQLQRDGGDVELVEVNDGTVQVRLTGACAGCPMSTMTLKMGIEKILKEQIPEVKEVVAV' A
#
# COMPACT_ATOMS: atom_id res chain seq x y z
N MET A 1 -11.45 -0.09 10.22
CA MET A 1 -10.91 -0.42 8.87
C MET A 1 -9.46 0.02 8.76
N GLN A 2 -9.14 1.25 9.16
CA GLN A 2 -7.76 1.77 9.22
C GLN A 2 -6.78 0.87 9.99
N ASP A 3 -7.17 0.31 11.15
CA ASP A 3 -6.31 -0.59 11.93
C ASP A 3 -5.95 -1.85 11.15
N LYS A 4 -6.93 -2.53 10.53
CA LYS A 4 -6.69 -3.73 9.72
C LYS A 4 -5.77 -3.43 8.52
N VAL A 5 -5.99 -2.29 7.85
CA VAL A 5 -5.13 -1.86 6.74
C VAL A 5 -3.70 -1.67 7.26
N THR A 6 -3.53 -0.99 8.39
CA THR A 6 -2.22 -0.77 9.02
C THR A 6 -1.53 -2.09 9.37
N GLU A 7 -2.23 -3.04 9.99
CA GLU A 7 -1.68 -4.37 10.30
C GLU A 7 -1.21 -5.13 9.06
N ILE A 8 -1.93 -5.03 7.95
CA ILE A 8 -1.54 -5.67 6.68
C ILE A 8 -0.33 -4.96 6.09
N LEU A 9 -0.32 -3.62 6.09
CA LEU A 9 0.79 -2.81 5.61
C LEU A 9 2.07 -3.11 6.40
N ASP A 10 2.00 -3.26 7.73
CA ASP A 10 3.14 -3.63 8.57
C ASP A 10 3.66 -5.04 8.28
N LYS A 11 2.82 -5.97 7.81
CA LYS A 11 3.27 -7.31 7.37
C LYS A 11 4.05 -7.28 6.06
N ILE A 12 3.71 -6.37 5.14
CA ILE A 12 4.38 -6.26 3.83
C ILE A 12 5.55 -5.28 3.83
N ARG A 13 5.59 -4.34 4.78
CA ARG A 13 6.69 -3.38 4.97
C ARG A 13 8.09 -4.01 4.93
N PRO A 14 8.37 -5.14 5.62
CA PRO A 14 9.69 -5.77 5.57
C PRO A 14 10.09 -6.23 4.16
N GLN A 15 9.12 -6.60 3.31
CA GLN A 15 9.38 -6.95 1.92
C GLN A 15 9.66 -5.69 1.11
N LEU A 16 8.81 -4.66 1.25
CA LEU A 16 9.00 -3.36 0.59
C LEU A 16 10.36 -2.73 0.92
N GLN A 17 10.79 -2.80 2.18
CA GLN A 17 12.10 -2.31 2.65
C GLN A 17 13.27 -3.09 2.06
N ARG A 18 13.12 -4.39 1.78
CA ARG A 18 14.16 -5.17 1.07
C ARG A 18 14.32 -4.72 -0.37
N ASP A 19 13.24 -4.29 -1.01
CA ASP A 19 13.26 -3.67 -2.34
C ASP A 19 13.69 -2.18 -2.31
N GLY A 20 14.07 -1.66 -1.13
CA GLY A 20 14.55 -0.29 -0.94
C GLY A 20 13.44 0.75 -0.80
N GLY A 21 12.21 0.31 -0.50
CA GLY A 21 11.02 1.13 -0.39
C GLY A 21 10.38 1.17 0.99
N ASP A 22 9.36 2.00 1.14
CA ASP A 22 8.42 1.90 2.26
C ASP A 22 7.02 2.34 1.82
N VAL A 23 6.02 2.04 2.65
CA VAL A 23 4.65 2.48 2.50
C VAL A 23 4.14 3.03 3.83
N GLU A 24 3.43 4.15 3.75
CA GLU A 24 2.74 4.75 4.90
C GLU A 24 1.25 4.88 4.57
N LEU A 25 0.40 4.53 5.54
CA LEU A 25 -1.02 4.75 5.43
C LEU A 25 -1.32 6.24 5.64
N VAL A 26 -1.96 6.88 4.66
CA VAL A 26 -2.35 8.29 4.75
C VAL A 26 -3.78 8.41 5.24
N GLU A 27 -4.71 7.73 4.56
CA GLU A 27 -6.13 7.81 4.87
C GLU A 27 -6.88 6.57 4.37
N VAL A 28 -7.99 6.23 5.00
CA VAL A 28 -8.96 5.26 4.49
C VAL A 28 -10.33 5.91 4.43
N ASN A 29 -10.91 6.02 3.24
CA ASN A 29 -12.20 6.67 3.01
C ASN A 29 -13.08 5.84 2.07
N ASP A 30 -14.26 5.38 2.55
CA ASP A 30 -15.30 4.70 1.76
C ASP A 30 -14.83 3.52 0.87
N GLY A 31 -13.81 2.79 1.33
CA GLY A 31 -13.19 1.68 0.59
C GLY A 31 -11.97 2.09 -0.25
N THR A 32 -11.65 3.38 -0.34
CA THR A 32 -10.42 3.89 -0.94
C THR A 32 -9.34 4.03 0.11
N VAL A 33 -8.20 3.40 -0.11
CA VAL A 33 -7.03 3.46 0.79
C VAL A 33 -5.97 4.34 0.14
N GLN A 34 -5.67 5.47 0.77
CA GLN A 34 -4.59 6.36 0.36
C GLN A 34 -3.31 5.97 1.06
N VAL A 35 -2.27 5.67 0.29
CA VAL A 35 -0.95 5.32 0.80
C VAL A 35 0.10 6.24 0.21
N ARG A 36 1.13 6.55 0.99
CA ARG A 36 2.32 7.25 0.52
C ARG A 36 3.42 6.23 0.35
N LEU A 37 3.95 6.12 -0.86
CA LEU A 37 5.11 5.28 -1.15
C LEU A 37 6.38 6.11 -1.00
N THR A 38 7.37 5.59 -0.28
CA THR A 38 8.65 6.28 -0.03
C THR A 38 9.83 5.38 -0.43
N GLY A 39 11.04 5.95 -0.46
CA GLY A 39 12.26 5.25 -0.85
C GLY A 39 12.42 5.07 -2.36
N ALA A 40 13.05 3.96 -2.78
CA ALA A 40 13.25 3.60 -4.18
C ALA A 40 11.93 3.53 -4.97
N CYS A 41 10.82 3.28 -4.27
CA CYS A 41 9.48 3.18 -4.81
C CYS A 41 8.87 4.52 -5.24
N ALA A 42 9.39 5.63 -4.75
CA ALA A 42 8.96 6.98 -5.12
C ALA A 42 9.67 7.51 -6.38
N GLY A 43 10.86 6.97 -6.71
CA GLY A 43 11.72 7.51 -7.77
C GLY A 43 11.47 6.94 -9.18
N CYS A 44 10.80 5.79 -9.29
CA CYS A 44 10.55 5.13 -10.57
C CYS A 44 9.04 4.90 -10.77
N PRO A 45 8.40 5.52 -11.78
CA PRO A 45 6.96 5.42 -11.99
C PRO A 45 6.50 3.97 -12.27
N MET A 46 7.39 3.15 -12.83
CA MET A 46 7.12 1.73 -13.05
C MET A 46 7.03 0.98 -11.71
N SER A 47 7.97 1.20 -10.79
CA SER A 47 7.99 0.57 -9.47
C SER A 47 6.80 0.99 -8.61
N THR A 48 6.43 2.28 -8.65
CA THR A 48 5.25 2.79 -7.94
C THR A 48 3.98 2.05 -8.36
N MET A 49 3.81 1.84 -9.67
CA MET A 49 2.64 1.16 -10.23
C MET A 49 2.59 -0.34 -9.87
N THR A 50 3.72 -1.05 -9.95
CA THR A 50 3.78 -2.49 -9.60
C THR A 50 3.50 -2.71 -8.11
N LEU A 51 4.06 -1.84 -7.26
CA LEU A 51 3.89 -1.95 -5.81
C LEU A 51 2.48 -1.58 -5.37
N LYS A 52 1.91 -0.51 -5.93
CA LYS A 52 0.50 -0.17 -5.73
C LYS A 52 -0.39 -1.38 -6.04
N MET A 53 -0.19 -2.04 -7.19
CA MET A 53 -0.97 -3.22 -7.58
C MET A 53 -0.79 -4.39 -6.60
N GLY A 54 0.43 -4.63 -6.12
CA GLY A 54 0.70 -5.66 -5.12
C GLY A 54 -0.02 -5.39 -3.80
N ILE A 55 0.08 -4.16 -3.29
CA ILE A 55 -0.57 -3.71 -2.06
C ILE A 55 -2.10 -3.79 -2.20
N GLU A 56 -2.65 -3.31 -3.32
CA GLU A 56 -4.08 -3.37 -3.59
C GLU A 56 -4.61 -4.80 -3.60
N LYS A 57 -3.88 -5.73 -4.24
CA LYS A 57 -4.27 -7.13 -4.30
C LYS A 57 -4.35 -7.74 -2.89
N ILE A 58 -3.29 -7.55 -2.08
CA ILE A 58 -3.23 -8.09 -0.72
C ILE A 58 -4.31 -7.48 0.16
N LEU A 59 -4.53 -6.16 0.06
CA LEU A 59 -5.59 -5.48 0.80
C LEU A 59 -6.98 -5.99 0.41
N LYS A 60 -7.26 -6.21 -0.87
CA LYS A 60 -8.53 -6.78 -1.34
C LYS A 60 -8.73 -8.23 -0.90
N GLU A 61 -7.67 -9.04 -0.87
CA GLU A 61 -7.71 -10.43 -0.41
C GLU A 61 -8.02 -10.54 1.09
N GLN A 62 -7.48 -9.64 1.90
CA GLN A 62 -7.68 -9.64 3.36
C GLN A 62 -8.89 -8.81 3.81
N ILE A 63 -9.22 -7.76 3.05
CA ILE A 63 -10.30 -6.80 3.32
C ILE A 63 -11.09 -6.59 2.03
N PRO A 64 -12.13 -7.39 1.77
CA PRO A 64 -12.96 -7.25 0.56
C PRO A 64 -13.73 -5.93 0.48
N GLU A 65 -13.76 -5.15 1.57
CA GLU A 65 -14.33 -3.79 1.60
C GLU A 65 -13.45 -2.75 0.89
N VAL A 66 -12.19 -3.07 0.58
CA VAL A 66 -11.28 -2.18 -0.17
C VAL A 66 -11.66 -2.20 -1.66
N LYS A 67 -12.06 -1.04 -2.17
CA LYS A 67 -12.41 -0.82 -3.58
C LYS A 67 -11.18 -0.45 -4.40
N GLU A 68 -10.36 0.46 -3.89
CA GLU A 68 -9.22 1.04 -4.61
C GLU A 68 -8.09 1.45 -3.67
N VAL A 69 -6.85 1.36 -4.14
CA VAL A 69 -5.68 1.95 -3.48
C VAL A 69 -5.13 3.10 -4.33
N VAL A 70 -4.88 4.25 -3.71
CA VAL A 70 -4.31 5.44 -4.36
C VAL A 70 -2.96 5.75 -3.73
N ALA A 71 -1.93 5.93 -4.56
CA ALA A 71 -0.63 6.41 -4.12
C ALA A 71 -0.61 7.94 -4.20
N VAL A 72 -0.25 8.62 -3.10
CA VAL A 72 -0.20 10.10 -2.97
C VAL A 72 1.19 10.63 -2.62
#